data_AF-A0AAX2LXM6-F1
#
_entry.id   AF-A0AAX2LXM6-F1
#
_cell.length_a   1.000
_cell.length_b   1.000
_cell.length_c   1.000
_cell.angle_alpha   90.00
_cell.angle_beta   90.00
_cell.angle_gamma   90.00
#
_symmetry.space_group_name_H-M   'P 1'
#
loop_
_entity.id
_entity.type
_entity.pdbx_description
1 polymer ?
#
loop_
_entity_poly.entity_id
_entity_poly.type
_entity_poly.pdbx_seq_one_letter_code
_entity_poly.pdbx_strand_id
1 'polypeptide(L)'
;MKIIPTEEAAFDSDMSLKKMIKVLECYIEINHEMRSISQALLGLYDSSYEQKSLPNLEFSNEQLEELKDIENSFAPLIEEYNTSRDPFQVMRDSLWDIKRELGTYSTLMLVNSKLVMSLELLLSGAIVTYAKAFNASQRRTNLDATKIFTNKEQLDFHKYVIDLRNKHYAHSEYELSKHTLRFMLTEDSEEINLNTTAHSWTELWSTFDYMQLFGLLETVKRYLKKEIAGKSSVIKDRLTPEQKEVLKSAYKAA
;
A
#
# COMPACT_ATOMS: atom_id res chain seq x y z
N MET A 1 -1.49 -9.69 28.42
CA MET A 1 -0.27 -9.56 27.60
C MET A 1 0.63 -8.52 28.28
N LYS A 2 1.95 -8.75 28.37
CA LYS A 2 2.89 -7.86 29.08
C LYS A 2 4.11 -7.57 28.21
N ILE A 3 4.64 -6.36 28.31
CA ILE A 3 5.90 -5.95 27.67
C ILE A 3 7.06 -6.56 28.49
N ILE A 4 8.14 -6.95 27.82
CA ILE A 4 9.36 -7.39 28.51
C ILE A 4 9.95 -6.18 29.25
N PRO A 5 10.13 -6.24 30.58
CA PRO A 5 10.62 -5.10 31.36
C PRO A 5 12.15 -4.99 31.22
N THR A 6 12.61 -4.48 30.09
CA THR A 6 14.05 -4.39 29.76
C THR A 6 14.84 -3.40 30.62
N GLU A 7 14.15 -2.60 31.44
CA GLU A 7 14.76 -1.62 32.37
C GLU A 7 14.95 -2.19 33.79
N GLU A 8 14.53 -3.44 34.05
CA GLU A 8 14.78 -4.11 35.33
C GLU A 8 16.26 -4.48 35.48
N ALA A 9 16.78 -4.41 36.71
CA ALA A 9 18.20 -4.62 37.01
C ALA A 9 18.74 -5.97 36.48
N ALA A 10 17.90 -7.01 36.45
CA ALA A 10 18.24 -8.34 35.91
C ALA A 10 18.56 -8.33 34.39
N PHE A 11 18.15 -7.30 33.66
CA PHE A 11 18.43 -7.14 32.22
C PHE A 11 19.56 -6.14 31.95
N ASP A 12 19.90 -5.25 32.89
CA ASP A 12 20.88 -4.17 32.71
C ASP A 12 22.27 -4.63 32.30
N SER A 13 22.71 -5.76 32.84
CA SER A 13 24.01 -6.33 32.54
C SER A 13 24.07 -7.06 31.19
N ASP A 14 22.94 -7.43 30.59
CA ASP A 14 22.87 -8.19 29.34
C ASP A 14 22.51 -7.33 28.12
N MET A 15 23.46 -6.48 27.74
CA MET A 15 23.34 -5.61 26.55
C MET A 15 23.14 -6.41 25.25
N SER A 16 23.63 -7.64 25.17
CA SER A 16 23.44 -8.50 24.00
C SER A 16 21.98 -8.91 23.85
N LEU A 17 21.36 -9.35 24.95
CA LEU A 17 19.95 -9.71 24.99
C LEU A 17 19.04 -8.51 24.73
N LYS A 18 19.31 -7.35 25.37
CA LYS A 18 18.56 -6.11 25.10
C LYS A 18 18.59 -5.74 23.61
N LYS A 19 19.76 -5.82 22.97
CA LYS A 19 19.90 -5.58 21.53
C LYS A 19 19.09 -6.58 20.70
N MET A 20 19.08 -7.86 21.08
CA MET A 20 18.32 -8.89 20.38
C MET A 20 16.81 -8.70 20.49
N ILE A 21 16.32 -8.33 21.69
CA ILE A 21 14.91 -7.98 21.93
C ILE A 21 14.52 -6.81 21.04
N LYS A 22 15.31 -5.73 21.03
CA LYS A 22 15.05 -4.56 20.19
C LYS A 22 14.99 -4.89 18.69
N VAL A 23 15.89 -5.75 18.22
CA VAL A 23 15.88 -6.24 16.82
C VAL A 23 14.60 -7.03 16.54
N LEU A 24 14.18 -7.90 17.45
CA LEU A 24 12.95 -8.68 17.32
C LEU A 24 11.71 -7.76 17.28
N GLU A 25 11.64 -6.76 18.15
CA GLU A 25 10.58 -5.75 18.16
C GLU A 25 10.51 -4.99 16.83
N CYS A 26 11.67 -4.57 16.30
CA CYS A 26 11.74 -3.96 14.97
C CYS A 26 11.18 -4.90 13.88
N TYR A 27 11.51 -6.20 13.92
CA TYR A 27 11.00 -7.15 12.92
C TYR A 27 9.50 -7.38 13.05
N ILE A 28 8.96 -7.40 14.27
CA ILE A 28 7.52 -7.46 14.52
C ILE A 28 6.83 -6.23 13.95
N GLU A 29 7.36 -5.04 14.22
CA GLU A 29 6.85 -3.76 13.70
C GLU A 29 6.84 -3.75 12.16
N ILE A 30 7.96 -4.09 11.52
CA ILE A 30 8.05 -4.16 10.05
C ILE A 30 7.03 -5.17 9.50
N ASN A 31 6.85 -6.33 10.15
CA ASN A 31 5.88 -7.33 9.71
C ASN A 31 4.43 -6.82 9.80
N HIS A 32 4.11 -6.01 10.81
CA HIS A 32 2.82 -5.32 10.88
C HIS A 32 2.67 -4.29 9.76
N GLU A 33 3.69 -3.48 9.51
CA GLU A 33 3.71 -2.52 8.39
C GLU A 33 3.47 -3.22 7.04
N MET A 34 4.17 -4.34 6.76
CA MET A 34 3.99 -5.10 5.51
C MET A 34 2.55 -5.61 5.32
N ARG A 35 1.85 -5.98 6.41
CA ARG A 35 0.43 -6.40 6.34
C ARG A 35 -0.48 -5.24 6.00
N SER A 36 -0.28 -4.08 6.63
CA SER A 36 -1.06 -2.87 6.33
C SER A 36 -0.85 -2.43 4.88
N ILE A 37 0.39 -2.47 4.38
CA ILE A 37 0.70 -2.18 2.98
C ILE A 37 -0.01 -3.18 2.06
N SER A 38 0.02 -4.48 2.38
CA SER A 38 -0.66 -5.51 1.56
C SER A 38 -2.15 -5.21 1.38
N GLN A 39 -2.84 -4.77 2.44
CA GLN A 39 -4.25 -4.40 2.39
C GLN A 39 -4.49 -3.16 1.52
N ALA A 40 -3.62 -2.15 1.65
CA ALA A 40 -3.68 -0.96 0.82
C ALA A 40 -3.50 -1.29 -0.67
N LEU A 41 -2.54 -2.16 -1.01
CA LEU A 41 -2.29 -2.55 -2.41
C LEU A 41 -3.44 -3.32 -3.04
N LEU A 42 -4.15 -4.16 -2.27
CA LEU A 42 -5.35 -4.83 -2.79
C LEU A 42 -6.43 -3.81 -3.14
N GLY A 43 -6.67 -2.81 -2.28
CA GLY A 43 -7.60 -1.72 -2.57
C GLY A 43 -7.19 -0.86 -3.76
N LEU A 44 -5.89 -0.59 -3.91
CA LEU A 44 -5.34 0.13 -5.06
C LEU A 44 -5.46 -0.68 -6.36
N TYR A 45 -5.16 -1.97 -6.32
CA TYR A 45 -5.29 -2.87 -7.46
C TYR A 45 -6.75 -2.98 -7.94
N ASP A 46 -7.70 -3.13 -7.01
CA ASP A 46 -9.14 -3.12 -7.34
C ASP A 46 -9.65 -1.77 -7.88
N SER A 47 -8.89 -0.70 -7.61
CA SER A 47 -9.18 0.65 -8.11
C SER A 47 -8.40 1.03 -9.37
N SER A 48 -7.56 0.12 -9.90
CA SER A 48 -6.65 0.41 -11.01
C SER A 48 -7.36 0.63 -12.34
N TYR A 49 -6.60 1.10 -13.33
CA TYR A 49 -7.07 1.34 -14.70
C TYR A 49 -7.31 0.07 -15.51
N GLU A 50 -6.78 -1.08 -15.06
CA GLU A 50 -6.94 -2.33 -15.81
C GLU A 50 -8.41 -2.74 -15.83
N GLN A 51 -8.97 -2.82 -17.05
CA GLN A 51 -10.16 -3.62 -17.26
C GLN A 51 -9.81 -5.04 -16.86
N LYS A 52 -10.41 -5.53 -15.77
CA LYS A 52 -10.52 -6.97 -15.55
C LYS A 52 -11.39 -7.49 -16.69
N SER A 53 -10.76 -7.91 -17.79
CA SER A 53 -11.48 -8.55 -18.89
C SER A 53 -12.31 -9.65 -18.27
N LEU A 54 -13.63 -9.54 -18.39
CA LEU A 54 -14.50 -10.66 -18.04
C LEU A 54 -13.98 -11.86 -18.82
N PRO A 55 -13.80 -13.03 -18.18
CA PRO A 55 -13.38 -14.21 -18.90
C PRO A 55 -14.33 -14.39 -20.09
N ASN A 56 -13.78 -14.61 -21.29
CA ASN A 56 -14.59 -14.98 -22.45
C ASN A 56 -15.29 -16.29 -22.11
N LEU A 57 -16.54 -16.19 -21.67
CA LEU A 57 -17.39 -17.33 -21.41
C LEU A 57 -17.90 -17.80 -22.77
N GLU A 58 -17.42 -18.97 -23.19
CA GLU A 58 -17.99 -19.66 -24.34
C GLU A 58 -19.28 -20.34 -23.88
N PHE A 59 -20.41 -19.82 -24.36
CA PHE A 59 -21.72 -20.41 -24.12
C PHE A 59 -22.08 -21.38 -25.25
N SER A 60 -22.62 -22.53 -24.89
CA SER A 60 -23.27 -23.43 -25.85
C SER A 60 -24.56 -22.80 -26.40
N ASN A 61 -25.04 -23.29 -27.55
CA ASN A 61 -26.30 -22.81 -28.15
C ASN A 61 -27.50 -22.95 -27.20
N GLU A 62 -27.53 -24.01 -26.39
CA GLU A 62 -28.61 -24.25 -25.42
C GLU A 62 -28.58 -23.21 -24.29
N GLN A 63 -27.38 -22.87 -23.78
CA GLN A 63 -27.21 -21.79 -22.79
C GLN A 63 -27.53 -20.41 -23.37
N LEU A 64 -27.27 -20.18 -24.66
CA LEU A 64 -27.64 -18.93 -25.32
C LEU A 64 -29.16 -18.77 -25.45
N GLU A 65 -29.89 -19.85 -25.71
CA GLU A 65 -31.35 -19.83 -25.72
C GLU A 65 -31.93 -19.63 -24.32
N GLU A 66 -31.38 -20.31 -23.30
CA GLU A 66 -31.75 -20.05 -21.89
C GLU A 66 -31.52 -18.59 -21.49
N LEU A 67 -30.40 -17.98 -21.90
CA LEU A 67 -30.12 -16.57 -21.65
C LEU A 67 -31.12 -15.64 -22.33
N LYS A 68 -31.57 -15.94 -23.55
CA LYS A 68 -32.61 -15.16 -24.24
C LYS A 68 -33.96 -15.28 -23.53
N ASP A 69 -34.33 -16.47 -23.06
CA ASP A 69 -35.56 -16.66 -22.31
C ASP A 69 -35.53 -15.88 -20.99
N ILE A 70 -34.38 -15.88 -20.30
CA ILE A 70 -34.14 -15.05 -19.12
C ILE A 70 -34.27 -13.56 -19.48
N GLU A 71 -33.58 -13.09 -20.52
CA GLU A 71 -33.64 -11.68 -20.96
C GLU A 71 -35.08 -11.25 -21.29
N ASN A 72 -35.83 -12.07 -22.02
CA ASN A 72 -37.24 -11.82 -22.33
C ASN A 72 -38.12 -11.77 -21.08
N SER A 73 -37.85 -12.63 -20.08
CA SER A 73 -38.58 -12.63 -18.82
C SER A 73 -38.34 -11.36 -17.98
N PHE A 74 -37.16 -10.74 -18.11
CA PHE A 74 -36.80 -9.49 -17.44
C PHE A 74 -37.15 -8.23 -18.26
N ALA A 75 -37.43 -8.36 -19.56
CA ALA A 75 -37.72 -7.21 -20.43
C ALA A 75 -38.80 -6.24 -19.89
N PRO A 76 -39.94 -6.71 -19.33
CA PRO A 76 -40.96 -5.82 -18.76
C PRO A 76 -40.43 -5.02 -17.57
N LEU A 77 -39.61 -5.65 -16.73
CA LEU A 77 -39.01 -5.01 -15.54
C LEU A 77 -37.94 -3.98 -15.94
N ILE A 78 -37.18 -4.26 -17.00
CA ILE A 78 -36.19 -3.32 -17.56
C ILE A 78 -36.90 -2.09 -18.15
N GLU A 79 -38.02 -2.29 -18.85
CA GLU A 79 -38.82 -1.19 -19.41
C GLU A 79 -39.46 -0.33 -18.30
N GLU A 80 -40.06 -0.96 -17.28
CA GLU A 80 -40.60 -0.28 -16.10
C GLU A 80 -39.52 0.52 -15.37
N TYR A 81 -38.35 -0.07 -15.17
CA TYR A 81 -37.21 0.62 -14.56
C TYR A 81 -36.75 1.83 -15.40
N ASN A 82 -36.60 1.67 -16.71
CA ASN A 82 -36.14 2.74 -17.59
C ASN A 82 -37.12 3.91 -17.71
N THR A 83 -38.42 3.64 -17.56
CA THR A 83 -39.48 4.66 -17.61
C THR A 83 -39.71 5.36 -16.26
N SER A 84 -39.42 4.68 -15.15
CA SER A 84 -39.61 5.22 -13.79
C SER A 84 -38.35 5.79 -13.14
N ARG A 85 -37.18 5.64 -13.79
CA ARG A 85 -35.91 6.03 -13.17
C ARG A 85 -35.80 7.52 -12.88
N ASP A 86 -35.33 7.84 -11.68
CA ASP A 86 -35.05 9.21 -11.26
C ASP A 86 -33.65 9.68 -11.77
N PRO A 87 -33.35 11.00 -11.72
CA PRO A 87 -32.06 11.53 -12.17
C PRO A 87 -30.84 10.94 -11.45
N PHE A 88 -30.95 10.54 -10.18
CA PHE A 88 -29.84 9.91 -9.44
C PHE A 88 -29.60 8.49 -9.90
N GLN A 89 -30.67 7.74 -10.21
CA GLN A 89 -30.58 6.41 -10.80
C GLN A 89 -29.91 6.46 -12.18
N VAL A 90 -30.30 7.42 -13.03
CA VAL A 90 -29.63 7.65 -14.32
C VAL A 90 -28.14 7.94 -14.12
N MET A 91 -27.78 8.84 -13.20
CA MET A 91 -26.38 9.16 -12.91
C MET A 91 -25.60 7.95 -12.41
N ARG A 92 -26.19 7.16 -11.50
CA ARG A 92 -25.58 5.93 -10.96
C ARG A 92 -25.31 4.92 -12.08
N ASP A 93 -26.27 4.68 -12.94
CA ASP A 93 -26.15 3.70 -14.03
C ASP A 93 -25.06 4.13 -15.03
N SER A 94 -25.03 5.41 -15.41
CA SER A 94 -23.95 5.97 -16.24
C SER A 94 -22.57 5.82 -15.59
N LEU A 95 -22.44 6.03 -14.28
CA LEU A 95 -21.17 5.80 -13.58
C LEU A 95 -20.76 4.31 -13.59
N TRP A 96 -21.72 3.38 -13.53
CA TRP A 96 -21.44 1.95 -13.67
C TRP A 96 -21.00 1.59 -15.09
N ASP A 97 -21.61 2.17 -16.12
CA ASP A 97 -21.20 2.00 -17.51
C ASP A 97 -19.76 2.47 -17.73
N ILE A 98 -19.46 3.70 -17.30
CA ILE A 98 -18.11 4.27 -17.35
C ILE A 98 -17.12 3.39 -16.57
N LYS A 99 -17.49 2.86 -15.40
CA LYS A 99 -16.63 1.95 -14.65
C LYS A 99 -16.32 0.67 -15.42
N ARG A 100 -17.32 0.10 -16.11
CA ARG A 100 -17.14 -1.11 -16.93
C ARG A 100 -16.24 -0.85 -18.14
N GLU A 101 -16.41 0.31 -18.77
CA GLU A 101 -15.67 0.67 -19.98
C GLU A 101 -14.26 1.19 -19.71
N LEU A 102 -14.08 2.02 -18.68
CA LEU A 102 -12.87 2.81 -18.45
C LEU A 102 -12.20 2.54 -17.09
N GLY A 103 -12.77 1.65 -16.28
CA GLY A 103 -12.25 1.26 -14.97
C GLY A 103 -12.64 2.17 -13.81
N THR A 104 -12.32 1.72 -12.59
CA THR A 104 -12.66 2.43 -11.35
C THR A 104 -11.97 3.80 -11.29
N TYR A 105 -10.70 3.88 -11.70
CA TYR A 105 -9.92 5.12 -11.61
C TYR A 105 -10.53 6.26 -12.43
N SER A 106 -10.86 5.99 -13.71
CA SER A 106 -11.49 6.98 -14.60
C SER A 106 -12.83 7.46 -14.06
N THR A 107 -13.60 6.54 -13.49
CA THR A 107 -14.89 6.85 -12.85
C THR A 107 -14.70 7.80 -11.65
N LEU A 108 -13.73 7.51 -10.78
CA LEU A 108 -13.42 8.36 -9.63
C LEU A 108 -12.94 9.75 -10.06
N MET A 109 -12.18 9.86 -11.15
CA MET A 109 -11.73 11.14 -11.68
C MET A 109 -12.89 12.03 -12.11
N LEU A 110 -13.92 11.45 -12.76
CA LEU A 110 -15.13 12.16 -13.18
C LEU A 110 -16.02 12.57 -12.01
N VAL A 111 -16.09 11.75 -10.96
CA VAL A 111 -16.85 12.08 -9.75
C VAL A 111 -16.17 13.19 -8.96
N ASN A 112 -14.89 13.01 -8.64
CA ASN A 112 -14.10 13.98 -7.89
C ASN A 112 -12.59 13.65 -8.00
N SER A 113 -11.82 14.54 -8.63
CA SER A 113 -10.37 14.38 -8.78
C SER A 113 -9.61 14.21 -7.46
N LYS A 114 -10.14 14.66 -6.33
CA LYS A 114 -9.53 14.44 -5.00
C LYS A 114 -9.55 12.98 -4.57
N LEU A 115 -10.50 12.18 -5.06
CA LEU A 115 -10.53 10.73 -4.79
C LEU A 115 -9.34 10.04 -5.42
N VAL A 116 -9.03 10.38 -6.67
CA VAL A 116 -7.84 9.92 -7.39
C VAL A 116 -6.56 10.31 -6.66
N MET A 117 -6.44 11.58 -6.23
CA MET A 117 -5.29 12.03 -5.44
C MET A 117 -5.15 11.24 -4.13
N SER A 118 -6.26 10.82 -3.53
CA SER A 118 -6.24 10.04 -2.30
C SER A 118 -5.71 8.62 -2.51
N LEU A 119 -5.98 8.01 -3.68
CA LEU A 119 -5.37 6.74 -4.08
C LEU A 119 -3.86 6.89 -4.33
N GLU A 120 -3.43 7.97 -4.98
CA GLU A 120 -2.01 8.24 -5.19
C GLU A 120 -1.26 8.46 -3.85
N LEU A 121 -1.88 9.18 -2.91
CA LEU A 121 -1.33 9.33 -1.55
C LEU A 121 -1.23 7.99 -0.80
N LEU A 122 -2.20 7.10 -1.01
CA LEU A 122 -2.16 5.76 -0.44
C LEU A 122 -1.01 4.92 -1.03
N LEU A 123 -0.78 5.00 -2.36
CA LEU A 123 0.35 4.37 -3.03
C LEU A 123 1.69 4.93 -2.54
N SER A 124 1.80 6.25 -2.45
CA SER A 124 2.97 6.94 -1.87
C SER A 124 3.26 6.43 -0.45
N GLY A 125 2.24 6.39 0.42
CA GLY A 125 2.36 5.86 1.78
C GLY A 125 2.82 4.40 1.81
N ALA A 126 2.29 3.56 0.92
CA ALA A 126 2.70 2.16 0.77
C ALA A 126 4.18 2.04 0.38
N ILE A 127 4.63 2.77 -0.63
CA ILE A 127 6.00 2.75 -1.14
C ILE A 127 6.99 3.28 -0.10
N VAL A 128 6.67 4.41 0.54
CA VAL A 128 7.51 5.01 1.59
C VAL A 128 7.66 4.07 2.78
N THR A 129 6.56 3.45 3.23
CA THR A 129 6.58 2.52 4.36
C THR A 129 7.35 1.25 4.01
N TYR A 130 7.18 0.72 2.80
CA TYR A 130 7.97 -0.41 2.30
C TYR A 130 9.47 -0.09 2.30
N ALA A 131 9.87 1.02 1.66
CA ALA A 131 11.28 1.42 1.55
C ALA A 131 11.93 1.70 2.90
N LYS A 132 11.18 2.21 3.87
CA LYS A 132 11.64 2.47 5.25
C LYS A 132 12.17 1.21 5.93
N ALA A 133 11.67 0.01 5.58
CA ALA A 133 12.17 -1.24 6.14
C ALA A 133 13.60 -1.59 5.69
N PHE A 134 14.07 -1.03 4.57
CA PHE A 134 15.38 -1.31 3.97
C PHE A 134 16.38 -0.16 4.14
N ASN A 135 15.90 1.07 4.34
CA ASN A 135 16.76 2.24 4.49
C ASN A 135 17.33 2.36 5.90
N ALA A 136 18.62 2.73 5.98
CA ALA A 136 19.28 3.01 7.24
C ALA A 136 18.67 4.20 7.97
N SER A 137 18.10 3.94 9.13
CA SER A 137 17.72 4.96 10.10
C SER A 137 18.41 4.69 11.43
N GLN A 138 18.74 5.74 12.19
CA GLN A 138 19.49 5.63 13.44
C GLN A 138 18.80 4.78 14.53
N ARG A 139 17.53 4.41 14.37
CA ARG A 139 16.72 3.77 15.42
C ARG A 139 16.12 2.41 15.06
N ARG A 140 16.10 1.99 13.79
CA ARG A 140 15.51 0.71 13.36
C ARG A 140 16.55 -0.26 12.82
N THR A 141 16.22 -1.54 12.92
CA THR A 141 16.96 -2.60 12.22
C THR A 141 16.52 -2.61 10.76
N ASN A 142 17.47 -2.53 9.83
CA ASN A 142 17.16 -2.59 8.41
C ASN A 142 17.12 -4.04 7.93
N LEU A 143 16.28 -4.27 6.93
CA LEU A 143 16.29 -5.49 6.14
C LEU A 143 17.38 -5.42 5.07
N ASP A 144 17.98 -6.57 4.81
CA ASP A 144 18.97 -6.75 3.76
C ASP A 144 18.29 -7.40 2.55
N ALA A 145 18.05 -6.60 1.51
CA ALA A 145 17.37 -7.06 0.30
C ALA A 145 18.06 -8.26 -0.35
N THR A 146 19.40 -8.33 -0.29
CA THR A 146 20.18 -9.43 -0.90
C THR A 146 19.99 -10.76 -0.19
N LYS A 147 19.61 -10.73 1.10
CA LYS A 147 19.28 -11.93 1.88
C LYS A 147 17.83 -12.39 1.69
N ILE A 148 16.95 -11.48 1.27
CA ILE A 148 15.51 -11.72 1.16
C ILE A 148 15.13 -12.14 -0.26
N PHE A 149 15.64 -11.44 -1.27
CA PHE A 149 15.31 -11.66 -2.67
C PHE A 149 16.41 -12.47 -3.35
N THR A 150 16.10 -13.72 -3.64
CA THR A 150 17.02 -14.64 -4.34
C THR A 150 16.86 -14.62 -5.85
N ASN A 151 15.71 -14.13 -6.36
CA ASN A 151 15.47 -13.93 -7.79
C ASN A 151 15.89 -12.50 -8.20
N LYS A 152 16.63 -12.39 -9.31
CA LYS A 152 17.04 -11.13 -9.93
C LYS A 152 15.86 -10.21 -10.24
N GLU A 153 14.75 -10.75 -10.75
CA GLU A 153 13.56 -9.98 -11.09
C GLU A 153 12.98 -9.27 -9.86
N GLN A 154 12.86 -9.98 -8.73
CA GLN A 154 12.39 -9.40 -7.48
C GLN A 154 13.34 -8.33 -6.96
N LEU A 155 14.65 -8.55 -7.10
CA LEU A 155 15.66 -7.60 -6.67
C LEU A 155 15.65 -6.33 -7.53
N ASP A 156 15.46 -6.47 -8.84
CA ASP A 156 15.41 -5.34 -9.76
C ASP A 156 14.11 -4.54 -9.57
N PHE A 157 12.98 -5.20 -9.34
CA PHE A 157 11.74 -4.50 -8.96
C PHE A 157 11.85 -3.84 -7.57
N HIS A 158 12.49 -4.49 -6.60
CA HIS A 158 12.80 -3.87 -5.30
C HIS A 158 13.58 -2.57 -5.48
N LYS A 159 14.65 -2.59 -6.30
CA LYS A 159 15.44 -1.39 -6.59
C LYS A 159 14.60 -0.30 -7.25
N TYR A 160 13.73 -0.66 -8.19
CA TYR A 160 12.78 0.27 -8.80
C TYR A 160 11.88 0.95 -7.75
N VAL A 161 11.32 0.19 -6.80
CA VAL A 161 10.48 0.76 -5.74
C VAL A 161 11.27 1.67 -4.78
N ILE A 162 12.52 1.30 -4.46
CA ILE A 162 13.42 2.17 -3.66
C ILE A 162 13.74 3.46 -4.41
N ASP A 163 14.01 3.37 -5.71
CA ASP A 163 14.28 4.52 -6.58
C ASP A 163 13.05 5.44 -6.64
N LEU A 164 11.86 4.86 -6.83
CA LEU A 164 10.59 5.57 -6.84
C LEU A 164 10.35 6.34 -5.53
N ARG A 165 10.60 5.71 -4.38
CA ARG A 165 10.57 6.39 -3.07
C ARG A 165 11.57 7.56 -3.03
N ASN A 166 12.80 7.31 -3.43
CA ASN A 166 13.90 8.25 -3.27
C ASN A 166 13.78 9.45 -4.20
N LYS A 167 13.26 9.27 -5.41
CA LYS A 167 13.18 10.32 -6.43
C LYS A 167 11.86 11.08 -6.44
N HIS A 168 10.77 10.42 -6.04
CA HIS A 168 9.42 10.97 -6.21
C HIS A 168 8.72 11.22 -4.86
N TYR A 169 8.64 10.22 -3.98
CA TYR A 169 7.75 10.31 -2.82
C TYR A 169 8.38 10.89 -1.54
N ALA A 170 9.69 10.73 -1.33
CA ALA A 170 10.32 11.10 -0.06
C ALA A 170 11.45 12.14 -0.17
N HIS A 171 12.18 12.15 -1.28
CA HIS A 171 13.07 13.25 -1.63
C HIS A 171 12.68 13.67 -3.04
N SER A 172 12.06 14.84 -3.19
CA SER A 172 11.62 15.34 -4.48
C SER A 172 12.83 15.81 -5.28
N GLU A 173 13.61 14.84 -5.79
CA GLU A 173 14.73 15.09 -6.69
C GLU A 173 14.20 15.65 -8.02
N TYR A 174 13.06 15.13 -8.48
CA TYR A 174 12.20 15.77 -9.48
C TYR A 174 11.29 16.75 -8.73
N GLU A 175 11.12 17.98 -9.24
CA GLU A 175 10.36 19.07 -8.59
C GLU A 175 8.84 18.81 -8.40
N LEU A 176 8.41 17.57 -8.56
CA LEU A 176 7.07 17.07 -8.28
C LEU A 176 6.70 17.32 -6.81
N SER A 177 5.44 17.69 -6.58
CA SER A 177 4.91 18.02 -5.25
C SER A 177 5.59 19.20 -4.52
N LYS A 178 6.59 19.90 -5.11
CA LYS A 178 7.17 21.12 -4.53
C LYS A 178 6.28 22.34 -4.80
N HIS A 179 6.11 23.19 -3.80
CA HIS A 179 5.61 24.55 -4.01
C HIS A 179 6.68 25.33 -4.77
N THR A 180 6.52 25.45 -6.09
CA THR A 180 7.43 26.23 -6.93
C THR A 180 6.91 27.65 -7.04
N LEU A 181 7.74 28.64 -6.70
CA LEU A 181 7.44 30.04 -6.99
C LEU A 181 7.55 30.24 -8.52
N ARG A 182 6.42 30.50 -9.18
CA ARG A 182 6.42 30.82 -10.62
C ARG A 182 6.39 32.32 -10.81
N PHE A 183 6.91 32.82 -11.93
CA PHE A 183 6.77 34.23 -12.29
C PHE A 183 6.02 34.36 -13.62
N MET A 184 5.29 35.45 -13.78
CA MET A 184 4.67 35.86 -15.04
C MET A 184 5.05 37.31 -15.32
N LEU A 185 5.28 37.64 -16.58
CA LEU A 185 5.41 39.02 -17.02
C LEU A 185 4.00 39.58 -17.25
N THR A 186 3.75 40.82 -16.83
CA THR A 186 2.55 41.56 -17.24
C THR A 186 2.54 41.77 -18.76
N GLU A 187 1.36 41.98 -19.36
CA GLU A 187 1.23 42.19 -20.82
C GLU A 187 2.11 43.34 -21.33
N ASP A 188 2.39 44.32 -20.47
CA ASP A 188 3.27 45.47 -20.74
C ASP A 188 4.76 45.18 -20.53
N SER A 189 5.14 43.93 -20.24
CA SER A 189 6.51 43.39 -20.17
C SER A 189 7.46 43.98 -19.10
N GLU A 190 7.00 44.88 -18.23
CA GLU A 190 7.89 45.56 -17.26
C GLU A 190 7.76 45.11 -15.80
N GLU A 191 6.69 44.39 -15.43
CA GLU A 191 6.51 43.91 -14.05
C GLU A 191 6.54 42.38 -13.95
N ILE A 192 7.40 41.88 -13.05
CA ILE A 192 7.49 40.46 -12.69
C ILE A 192 6.49 40.19 -11.57
N ASN A 193 5.40 39.50 -11.89
CA ASN A 193 4.44 39.03 -10.91
C ASN A 193 4.82 37.63 -10.44
N LEU A 194 5.04 37.49 -9.13
CA LEU A 194 5.28 36.19 -8.49
C LEU A 194 3.95 35.49 -8.24
N ASN A 195 3.74 34.36 -8.91
CA ASN A 195 2.65 33.46 -8.63
C ASN A 195 3.00 32.56 -7.44
N THR A 196 2.52 32.96 -6.27
CA THR A 196 2.64 32.24 -4.99
C THR A 196 1.61 31.14 -4.81
N THR A 197 0.59 31.09 -5.69
CA THR A 197 -0.45 30.06 -5.69
C THR A 197 -0.17 28.95 -6.69
N ALA A 198 1.02 28.91 -7.32
CA ALA A 198 1.38 27.83 -8.22
C ALA A 198 1.35 26.48 -7.48
N HIS A 199 0.37 25.65 -7.86
CA HIS A 199 0.18 24.34 -7.25
C HIS A 199 1.25 23.36 -7.76
N SER A 200 1.57 22.40 -6.91
CA SER A 200 2.46 21.34 -7.28
C SER A 200 1.76 20.34 -8.19
N TRP A 201 2.49 19.86 -9.20
CA TRP A 201 2.01 18.76 -10.04
C TRP A 201 2.26 17.45 -9.30
N THR A 202 1.23 16.62 -9.22
CA THR A 202 1.34 15.25 -8.74
C THR A 202 1.25 14.36 -9.95
N GLU A 203 2.31 13.58 -10.20
CA GLU A 203 2.30 12.55 -11.24
C GLU A 203 1.49 11.36 -10.75
N LEU A 204 0.58 10.87 -11.59
CA LEU A 204 -0.27 9.72 -11.29
C LEU A 204 0.37 8.47 -11.87
N TRP A 205 0.59 7.45 -11.04
CA TRP A 205 1.22 6.21 -11.47
C TRP A 205 0.18 5.17 -11.87
N SER A 206 -0.52 5.46 -12.97
CA SER A 206 -1.63 4.65 -13.51
C SER A 206 -1.23 3.22 -13.91
N THR A 207 0.04 2.99 -14.22
CA THR A 207 0.59 1.70 -14.68
C THR A 207 1.50 1.05 -13.64
N PHE A 208 1.43 1.45 -12.38
CA PHE A 208 2.24 0.82 -11.33
C PHE A 208 1.82 -0.64 -11.13
N ASP A 209 2.80 -1.55 -11.14
CA ASP A 209 2.54 -2.97 -10.93
C ASP A 209 2.31 -3.29 -9.44
N TYR A 210 1.06 -3.13 -9.01
CA TYR A 210 0.63 -3.42 -7.64
C TYR A 210 0.87 -4.90 -7.27
N MET A 211 0.73 -5.82 -8.23
CA MET A 211 0.85 -7.26 -7.99
C MET A 211 2.31 -7.69 -7.81
N GLN A 212 3.24 -7.08 -8.55
CA GLN A 212 4.65 -7.31 -8.36
C GLN A 212 5.12 -6.77 -6.99
N LEU A 213 4.62 -5.61 -6.56
CA LEU A 213 4.91 -5.09 -5.21
C LEU A 213 4.30 -5.99 -4.13
N PHE A 214 3.07 -6.46 -4.33
CA PHE A 214 2.44 -7.44 -3.43
C PHE A 214 3.29 -8.73 -3.32
N GLY A 215 3.83 -9.22 -4.43
CA GLY A 215 4.74 -10.37 -4.46
C GLY A 215 6.04 -10.13 -3.66
N LEU A 216 6.60 -8.91 -3.70
CA LEU A 216 7.73 -8.55 -2.84
C LEU A 216 7.33 -8.56 -1.36
N LEU A 217 6.18 -8.00 -1.00
CA LEU A 217 5.69 -7.98 0.38
C LEU A 217 5.51 -9.39 0.94
N GLU A 218 4.93 -10.31 0.18
CA GLU A 218 4.77 -11.71 0.61
C GLU A 218 6.12 -12.40 0.83
N THR A 219 7.11 -12.07 0.02
CA THR A 219 8.48 -12.59 0.20
C THR A 219 9.12 -12.04 1.48
N VAL A 220 8.98 -10.74 1.74
CA VAL A 220 9.45 -10.10 2.98
C VAL A 220 8.73 -10.66 4.21
N LYS A 221 7.40 -10.82 4.16
CA LYS A 221 6.60 -11.39 5.27
C LYS A 221 7.03 -12.80 5.61
N ARG A 222 7.30 -13.65 4.61
CA ARG A 222 7.82 -15.01 4.83
C ARG A 222 9.18 -14.99 5.51
N TYR A 223 10.08 -14.13 5.06
CA TYR A 223 11.39 -13.95 5.69
C TYR A 223 11.25 -13.49 7.16
N LEU A 224 10.46 -12.44 7.41
CA LEU A 224 10.22 -11.91 8.75
C LEU A 224 9.62 -12.95 9.69
N LYS A 225 8.64 -13.74 9.22
CA LYS A 225 8.04 -14.83 10.01
C LYS A 225 9.10 -15.83 10.49
N LYS A 226 10.05 -16.21 9.63
CA LYS A 226 11.16 -17.11 9.97
C LYS A 226 12.12 -16.46 10.97
N GLU A 227 12.54 -15.23 10.71
CA GLU A 227 13.47 -14.50 11.59
C GLU A 227 12.87 -14.23 12.98
N ILE A 228 11.61 -13.83 13.05
CA ILE A 228 10.89 -13.58 14.31
C ILE A 228 10.83 -14.87 15.13
N ALA A 229 10.43 -15.99 14.52
CA ALA A 229 10.38 -17.28 15.20
C ALA A 229 11.78 -17.70 15.71
N GLY A 230 12.80 -17.60 14.85
CA GLY A 230 14.18 -17.95 15.21
C GLY A 230 14.72 -17.10 16.37
N LYS A 231 14.61 -15.77 16.27
CA LYS A 231 15.09 -14.86 17.34
C LYS A 231 14.30 -15.00 18.63
N SER A 232 12.98 -15.24 18.54
CA SER A 232 12.15 -15.49 19.72
C SER A 232 12.61 -16.73 20.48
N SER A 233 12.94 -17.83 19.77
CA SER A 233 13.52 -19.02 20.40
C SER A 233 14.86 -18.72 21.07
N VAL A 234 15.76 -18.04 20.35
CA VAL A 234 17.10 -17.71 20.87
C VAL A 234 17.01 -16.83 22.11
N ILE A 235 16.12 -15.83 22.13
CA ILE A 235 15.87 -14.99 23.32
C ILE A 235 15.40 -15.87 24.47
N LYS A 236 14.41 -16.74 24.24
CA LYS A 236 13.85 -17.62 25.27
C LYS A 236 14.92 -18.53 25.89
N ASP A 237 15.80 -19.07 25.07
CA ASP A 237 16.87 -19.99 25.49
C ASP A 237 18.00 -19.27 26.24
N ARG A 238 18.25 -18.00 25.91
CA ARG A 238 19.28 -17.16 26.55
C ARG A 238 18.87 -16.56 27.88
N LEU A 239 17.57 -16.49 28.19
CA LEU A 239 17.10 -15.93 29.45
C LEU A 239 17.67 -16.70 30.65
N THR A 240 18.33 -15.97 31.56
CA THR A 240 18.85 -16.52 32.82
C THR A 240 17.70 -16.92 33.74
N PRO A 241 17.94 -17.78 34.76
CA PRO A 241 16.92 -18.10 35.77
C PRO A 241 16.36 -16.86 36.46
N GLU A 242 17.21 -15.89 36.81
CA GLU A 242 16.81 -14.62 37.43
C GLU A 242 15.88 -13.80 36.52
N GLN A 243 16.28 -13.61 35.26
CA GLN A 243 15.44 -12.91 34.26
C GLN A 243 14.09 -13.61 34.06
N LYS A 244 14.06 -14.95 34.06
CA LYS A 244 12.81 -15.72 33.98
C LYS A 244 11.89 -15.48 35.18
N GLU A 245 12.44 -15.38 36.39
CA GLU A 245 11.65 -15.07 37.58
C GLU A 245 11.11 -13.63 37.56
N VAL A 246 11.89 -12.66 37.06
CA VAL A 246 11.41 -11.28 36.84
C VAL A 246 10.21 -11.29 35.89
N LEU A 247 10.30 -11.99 34.75
CA LEU A 247 9.19 -12.10 33.79
C LEU A 247 7.94 -12.74 34.39
N LYS A 248 8.09 -13.82 35.18
CA LYS A 248 6.97 -14.46 35.88
C LYS A 248 6.33 -13.55 36.93
N SER A 249 7.15 -12.79 37.65
CA SER A 249 6.70 -11.86 38.69
C SER A 249 5.93 -10.69 38.07
N ALA A 250 6.47 -10.11 36.99
CA ALA A 250 5.80 -9.06 36.23
C ALA A 250 4.46 -9.50 35.62
N TYR A 251 4.32 -10.79 35.30
CA TYR A 251 3.05 -11.36 34.84
C TYR A 251 2.02 -11.48 35.97
N LYS A 252 2.45 -11.85 37.19
CA LYS A 252 1.58 -12.05 38.36
C LYS A 252 1.16 -10.76 39.06
N ALA A 253 1.96 -9.70 38.94
CA ALA A 253 1.74 -8.42 39.63
C ALA A 253 0.61 -7.56 39.00
N ALA A 254 -0.16 -8.10 38.05
CA ALA A 254 -1.20 -7.39 37.32
C ALA A 254 -2.40 -8.29 37.05
#